data_AF-A0A3S2WJJ6-F1
#
_entry.id   AF-A0A3S2WJJ6-F1
#
_cell.length_a   1.000
_cell.length_b   1.000
_cell.length_c   1.000
_cell.angle_alpha   90.00
_cell.angle_beta   90.00
_cell.angle_gamma   90.00
#
_symmetry.space_group_name_H-M   'P 1'
#
loop_
_entity.id
_entity.type
_entity.pdbx_description
1 polymer ?
#
loop_
_entity_poly.entity_id
_entity_poly.type
_entity_poly.pdbx_seq_one_letter_code
_entity_poly.pdbx_strand_id
1 'polypeptide(L)'
;MAGLRYTRELLEEAARETRTWDEAVRWCGGESTRYSRRYVRQKMVEAGIDISRFPTRSVRHTESALRAAVEASTSIKEVVHRLGISNVGGNQAHISRRIRQLGINTSHFSRAARRPRTARGDILTLRSPDEGRVHGVRLRRELVRRGVPDRCALCGGIDWNGEPIPLEVDHIDGNWWDNRLENLRLLCPNCHAVTDTYRGRKRGRA
;
A
#
# COMPACT_ATOMS: atom_id res chain seq x y z
N MET A 1 29.47 -6.96 -31.99
CA MET A 1 28.50 -8.06 -31.82
C MET A 1 28.13 -8.14 -30.34
N ALA A 2 27.12 -7.41 -29.89
CA ALA A 2 26.65 -7.51 -28.50
C ALA A 2 25.93 -8.86 -28.36
N GLY A 3 26.55 -9.81 -27.68
CA GLY A 3 25.96 -11.13 -27.42
C GLY A 3 24.61 -10.99 -26.73
N LEU A 4 23.67 -11.87 -27.07
CA LEU A 4 22.37 -11.93 -26.41
C LEU A 4 22.59 -12.08 -24.89
N ARG A 5 22.22 -11.05 -24.12
CA ARG A 5 22.39 -11.01 -22.66
C ARG A 5 21.70 -12.17 -21.92
N TYR A 6 20.74 -12.83 -22.58
CA TYR A 6 19.99 -13.97 -22.04
C TYR A 6 19.91 -15.06 -23.11
N THR A 7 20.96 -15.88 -23.22
CA THR A 7 20.91 -17.10 -24.04
C THR A 7 20.04 -18.15 -23.36
N ARG A 8 19.58 -19.15 -24.12
CA ARG A 8 18.75 -20.22 -23.59
C ARG A 8 19.49 -21.00 -22.51
N GLU A 9 20.75 -21.31 -22.76
CA GLU A 9 21.62 -22.07 -21.86
C GLU A 9 21.77 -21.34 -20.52
N LEU A 10 22.01 -20.02 -20.55
CA LEU A 10 22.14 -19.18 -19.36
C LEU A 10 20.83 -19.13 -18.56
N LEU A 11 19.68 -19.09 -19.24
CA LEU A 11 18.37 -19.12 -18.59
C LEU A 11 18.05 -20.49 -17.99
N GLU A 12 18.45 -21.58 -18.63
CA GLU A 12 18.28 -22.93 -18.08
C GLU A 12 19.14 -23.15 -16.84
N GLU A 13 20.38 -22.67 -16.85
CA GLU A 13 21.25 -22.67 -15.67
C GLU A 13 20.67 -21.83 -14.54
N ALA A 14 20.25 -20.58 -14.83
CA ALA A 14 19.61 -19.74 -13.83
C ALA A 14 18.35 -20.40 -13.24
N ALA A 15 17.57 -21.11 -14.05
CA ALA A 15 16.37 -21.81 -13.60
C ALA A 15 16.66 -23.03 -12.72
N ARG A 16 17.80 -23.70 -12.91
CA ARG A 16 18.25 -24.82 -12.07
C ARG A 16 18.83 -24.34 -10.74
N GLU A 17 19.65 -23.30 -10.78
CA GLU A 17 20.50 -22.88 -9.65
C GLU A 17 19.84 -21.85 -8.72
N THR A 18 18.79 -21.16 -9.16
CA THR A 18 18.16 -20.10 -8.36
C THR A 18 16.71 -20.41 -8.00
N ARG A 19 16.22 -19.74 -6.94
CA ARG A 19 14.84 -19.95 -6.44
C ARG A 19 14.00 -18.67 -6.47
N THR A 20 14.61 -17.54 -6.80
CA THR A 20 13.93 -16.24 -6.87
C THR A 20 14.24 -15.50 -8.16
N TRP A 21 13.30 -14.67 -8.62
CA TRP A 21 13.51 -13.85 -9.82
C TRP A 21 14.65 -12.84 -9.66
N ASP A 22 14.90 -12.37 -8.44
CA ASP A 22 16.02 -11.47 -8.13
C ASP A 22 17.38 -12.18 -8.31
N GLU A 23 17.51 -13.41 -7.80
CA GLU A 23 18.72 -14.23 -7.99
C GLU A 23 18.90 -14.63 -9.45
N ALA A 24 17.85 -15.06 -10.14
CA ALA A 24 17.93 -15.39 -11.58
C ALA A 24 18.41 -14.19 -12.42
N VAL A 25 17.97 -12.97 -12.12
CA VAL A 25 18.47 -11.78 -12.81
C VAL A 25 19.95 -11.55 -12.52
N ARG A 26 20.38 -11.67 -11.25
CA ARG A 26 21.80 -11.51 -10.88
C ARG A 26 22.68 -12.59 -11.49
N TRP A 27 22.19 -13.84 -11.55
CA TRP A 27 22.86 -14.97 -12.19
C TRP A 27 23.16 -14.69 -13.65
N CYS A 28 22.20 -14.10 -14.37
CA CYS A 28 22.37 -13.69 -15.76
C CYS A 28 23.20 -12.40 -15.95
N GLY A 29 23.93 -11.92 -14.93
CA GLY A 29 24.72 -10.68 -15.00
C GLY A 29 23.86 -9.41 -15.08
N GLY A 30 22.65 -9.46 -14.54
CA GLY A 30 21.67 -8.37 -14.52
C GLY A 30 21.61 -7.65 -13.17
N GLU A 31 21.24 -6.37 -13.21
CA GLU A 31 20.75 -5.67 -12.02
C GLU A 31 19.27 -6.00 -11.80
N SER A 32 18.91 -6.38 -10.57
CA SER A 32 17.52 -6.74 -10.25
C SER A 32 16.63 -5.50 -10.13
N THR A 33 15.83 -5.28 -11.16
CA THR A 33 14.80 -4.24 -11.23
C THR A 33 13.44 -4.91 -11.49
N ARG A 34 12.36 -4.13 -11.39
CA ARG A 34 11.02 -4.65 -11.77
C ARG A 34 10.98 -5.08 -13.25
N TYR A 35 11.67 -4.34 -14.11
CA TYR A 35 11.72 -4.61 -15.56
C TYR A 35 12.54 -5.86 -15.86
N SER A 36 13.75 -5.98 -15.33
CA SER A 36 14.63 -7.14 -15.59
C SER A 36 14.04 -8.45 -15.08
N ARG A 37 13.39 -8.45 -13.90
CA ARG A 37 12.66 -9.65 -13.40
C ARG A 37 11.52 -10.07 -14.32
N ARG A 38 10.73 -9.11 -14.84
CA ARG A 38 9.66 -9.39 -15.81
C ARG A 38 10.24 -9.95 -17.11
N TYR A 39 11.35 -9.36 -17.57
CA TYR A 39 12.01 -9.73 -18.81
C TYR A 39 12.60 -11.15 -18.76
N VAL A 40 13.33 -11.50 -17.70
CA VAL A 40 13.86 -12.85 -17.50
C VAL A 40 12.75 -13.89 -17.41
N ARG A 41 11.69 -13.60 -16.65
CA ARG A 41 10.51 -14.49 -16.58
C ARG A 41 9.90 -14.72 -17.96
N GLN A 42 9.72 -13.66 -18.74
CA GLN A 42 9.19 -13.77 -20.10
C GLN A 42 10.09 -14.65 -20.97
N LYS A 43 11.40 -14.46 -20.92
CA LYS A 43 12.36 -15.24 -21.71
C LYS A 43 12.39 -16.72 -21.32
N MET A 44 12.30 -17.05 -20.04
CA MET A 44 12.20 -18.44 -19.59
C MET A 44 10.91 -19.12 -20.09
N VAL A 45 9.78 -18.40 -20.09
CA VAL A 45 8.51 -18.90 -20.62
C VAL A 45 8.57 -19.09 -22.14
N GLU A 46 9.11 -18.12 -22.88
CA GLU A 46 9.30 -18.20 -24.33
C GLU A 46 10.20 -19.38 -24.73
N ALA A 47 11.20 -19.69 -23.91
CA ALA A 47 12.12 -20.82 -24.11
C ALA A 47 11.56 -22.18 -23.64
N GLY A 48 10.37 -22.21 -23.04
CA GLY A 48 9.76 -23.45 -22.51
C GLY A 48 10.46 -24.02 -21.29
N ILE A 49 11.19 -23.20 -20.54
CA ILE A 49 11.94 -23.62 -19.35
C ILE A 49 10.97 -23.80 -18.18
N ASP A 50 11.13 -24.89 -17.41
CA ASP A 50 10.33 -25.11 -16.21
C ASP A 50 10.63 -24.06 -15.14
N ILE A 51 9.62 -23.23 -14.86
CA ILE A 51 9.67 -22.17 -13.84
C ILE A 51 8.80 -22.49 -12.61
N SER A 52 8.36 -23.74 -12.45
CA SER A 52 7.53 -24.18 -11.31
C SER A 52 8.17 -23.89 -9.95
N ARG A 53 9.51 -23.89 -9.91
CA ARG A 53 10.33 -23.58 -8.73
C ARG A 53 10.35 -22.10 -8.35
N PHE A 54 10.04 -21.21 -9.31
CA PHE A 54 10.04 -19.78 -9.06
C PHE A 54 8.70 -19.33 -8.45
N PRO A 55 8.73 -18.32 -7.57
CA PRO A 55 7.51 -17.76 -7.02
C PRO A 55 6.67 -17.15 -8.14
N THR A 56 5.47 -17.71 -8.35
CA THR A 56 4.49 -17.24 -9.35
C THR A 56 3.91 -15.86 -9.01
N ARG A 57 4.05 -15.44 -7.75
CA ARG A 57 3.60 -14.15 -7.23
C ARG A 57 4.64 -13.63 -6.24
N SER A 58 4.80 -12.30 -6.15
CA SER A 58 5.55 -11.71 -5.04
C SER A 58 4.90 -12.13 -3.73
N VAL A 59 5.57 -13.03 -3.02
CA VAL A 59 5.12 -13.54 -1.72
C VAL A 59 5.56 -12.50 -0.69
N ARG A 60 4.64 -11.62 -0.28
CA ARG A 60 4.94 -10.61 0.77
C ARG A 60 5.31 -11.24 2.12
N HIS A 61 4.92 -12.50 2.34
CA HIS A 61 5.23 -13.30 3.54
C HIS A 61 5.07 -14.77 3.17
N THR A 62 6.03 -15.61 3.56
CA THR A 62 5.91 -17.07 3.39
C THR A 62 4.78 -17.61 4.27
N GLU A 63 4.28 -18.79 3.94
CA GLU A 63 3.31 -19.48 4.81
C GLU A 63 3.89 -19.74 6.21
N SER A 64 5.17 -20.15 6.29
CA SER A 64 5.86 -20.35 7.56
C SER A 64 5.92 -19.08 8.41
N ALA A 65 6.28 -17.94 7.80
CA ALA A 65 6.31 -16.65 8.48
C ALA A 65 4.92 -16.22 8.95
N LEU A 66 3.87 -16.47 8.14
CA LEU A 66 2.50 -16.17 8.52
C LEU A 66 2.02 -17.03 9.69
N ARG A 67 2.34 -18.33 9.71
CA ARG A 67 2.02 -19.23 10.83
C ARG A 67 2.71 -18.79 12.11
N ALA A 68 4.02 -18.53 12.05
CA ALA A 68 4.77 -18.03 13.20
C ALA A 68 4.23 -16.69 13.72
N ALA A 69 3.85 -15.78 12.82
CA ALA A 69 3.27 -14.49 13.19
C ALA A 69 1.88 -14.64 13.83
N VAL A 70 1.05 -15.57 13.34
CA VAL A 70 -0.28 -15.87 13.91
C VAL A 70 -0.15 -16.49 15.29
N GLU A 71 0.73 -17.48 15.47
CA GLU A 71 0.96 -18.12 16.77
C GLU A 71 1.36 -17.09 17.83
N ALA A 72 2.26 -16.18 17.47
CA ALA A 72 2.77 -15.20 18.40
C ALA A 72 1.88 -13.95 18.56
N SER A 73 0.72 -13.87 17.90
CA SER A 73 -0.16 -12.68 17.92
C SER A 73 -1.50 -12.95 18.58
N THR A 74 -2.11 -11.89 19.09
CA THR A 74 -3.48 -11.92 19.66
C THR A 74 -4.51 -11.22 18.77
N SER A 75 -4.08 -10.62 17.65
CA SER A 75 -4.93 -9.92 16.71
C SER A 75 -4.32 -9.84 15.30
N ILE A 76 -5.16 -9.66 14.27
CA ILE A 76 -4.70 -9.47 12.88
C ILE A 76 -3.80 -8.23 12.74
N LYS A 77 -4.03 -7.17 13.51
CA LYS A 77 -3.20 -5.96 13.50
C LYS A 77 -1.76 -6.29 13.92
N GLU A 78 -1.63 -7.11 14.95
CA GLU A 78 -0.33 -7.57 15.46
C GLU A 78 0.36 -8.49 14.45
N VAL A 79 -0.37 -9.41 13.82
CA VAL A 79 0.18 -10.25 12.72
C VAL A 79 0.77 -9.39 11.61
N VAL A 80 0.01 -8.39 11.13
CA VAL A 80 0.45 -7.48 10.07
C VAL A 80 1.72 -6.72 10.49
N HIS A 81 1.76 -6.23 11.73
CA HIS A 81 2.92 -5.53 12.28
C HIS A 81 4.16 -6.45 12.39
N ARG A 82 4.00 -7.67 12.91
CA ARG A 82 5.08 -8.67 13.04
C ARG A 82 5.64 -9.13 11.69
N LEU A 83 4.80 -9.11 10.65
CA LEU A 83 5.24 -9.36 9.28
C LEU A 83 6.00 -8.17 8.65
N GLY A 84 6.21 -7.07 9.39
CA GLY A 84 6.84 -5.85 8.88
C GLY A 84 5.96 -5.11 7.86
N ILE A 85 4.66 -5.42 7.81
CA ILE A 85 3.73 -4.81 6.88
C ILE A 85 3.03 -3.64 7.57
N SER A 86 2.91 -2.52 6.87
CA SER A 86 2.17 -1.37 7.39
C SER A 86 0.67 -1.68 7.54
N ASN A 87 0.06 -1.21 8.63
CA ASN A 87 -1.36 -1.43 8.96
C ASN A 87 -2.33 -0.57 8.12
N VAL A 88 -2.03 -0.36 6.84
CA VAL A 88 -2.78 0.50 5.92
C VAL A 88 -3.18 -0.24 4.64
N GLY A 89 -4.04 0.37 3.82
CA GLY A 89 -4.25 -0.08 2.43
C GLY A 89 -4.77 -1.51 2.26
N GLY A 90 -5.75 -1.92 3.06
CA GLY A 90 -6.37 -3.25 2.93
C GLY A 90 -5.46 -4.43 3.31
N ASN A 91 -4.25 -4.19 3.84
CA ASN A 91 -3.30 -5.23 4.22
C ASN A 91 -3.88 -6.20 5.25
N GLN A 92 -4.59 -5.71 6.27
CA GLN A 92 -5.29 -6.58 7.23
C GLN A 92 -6.30 -7.50 6.56
N ALA A 93 -7.11 -6.97 5.62
CA ALA A 93 -8.07 -7.78 4.87
C ALA A 93 -7.37 -8.83 4.00
N HIS A 94 -6.22 -8.49 3.39
CA HIS A 94 -5.41 -9.43 2.63
C HIS A 94 -4.85 -10.55 3.51
N ILE A 95 -4.24 -10.22 4.66
CA ILE A 95 -3.71 -11.22 5.62
C ILE A 95 -4.84 -12.09 6.17
N SER A 96 -5.97 -11.51 6.59
CA SER A 96 -7.14 -12.28 7.05
C SER A 96 -7.64 -13.27 5.99
N ARG A 97 -7.69 -12.88 4.71
CA ARG A 97 -8.06 -13.81 3.62
C ARG A 97 -7.03 -14.94 3.49
N ARG A 98 -5.74 -14.62 3.57
CA ARG A 98 -4.67 -15.62 3.44
C ARG A 98 -4.67 -16.63 4.58
N ILE A 99 -4.87 -16.17 5.83
CA ILE A 99 -5.03 -17.03 7.02
C ILE A 99 -6.18 -18.02 6.82
N ARG A 100 -7.35 -17.53 6.37
CA ARG A 100 -8.51 -18.39 6.10
C ARG A 100 -8.25 -19.42 5.01
N GLN A 101 -7.60 -19.01 3.91
CA GLN A 101 -7.25 -19.91 2.81
C GLN A 101 -6.30 -21.03 3.23
N LEU A 102 -5.45 -20.78 4.23
CA LEU A 102 -4.46 -21.74 4.74
C LEU A 102 -4.97 -22.54 5.95
N GLY A 103 -6.21 -22.31 6.39
CA GLY A 103 -6.79 -22.98 7.56
C GLY A 103 -6.01 -22.74 8.86
N ILE A 104 -5.33 -21.61 8.99
CA ILE A 104 -4.54 -21.33 10.19
C ILE A 104 -5.50 -21.00 11.34
N ASN A 105 -5.35 -21.70 12.47
CA ASN A 105 -6.16 -21.46 13.66
C ASN A 105 -5.88 -20.06 14.23
N THR A 106 -6.96 -19.31 14.50
CA THR A 106 -6.92 -17.97 15.12
C THR A 106 -7.89 -17.89 16.29
N SER A 107 -8.26 -19.03 16.87
CA SER A 107 -9.22 -19.10 17.98
C SER A 107 -8.71 -18.43 19.25
N HIS A 108 -7.38 -18.36 19.41
CA HIS A 108 -6.70 -17.64 20.49
C HIS A 108 -6.72 -16.11 20.32
N PHE A 109 -7.17 -15.59 19.17
CA PHE A 109 -7.24 -14.15 18.98
C PHE A 109 -8.31 -13.55 19.88
N SER A 110 -7.92 -12.54 20.64
CA SER A 110 -8.83 -11.80 21.49
C SER A 110 -9.86 -11.05 20.62
N ARG A 111 -11.15 -11.22 20.92
CA ARG A 111 -12.17 -10.30 20.40
C ARG A 111 -11.90 -8.96 21.05
N ALA A 112 -11.54 -7.96 20.25
CA ALA A 112 -11.34 -6.61 20.76
C ALA A 112 -12.57 -6.19 21.58
N ALA A 113 -12.38 -5.97 22.89
CA ALA A 113 -13.40 -5.38 23.73
C ALA A 113 -13.85 -4.07 23.07
N ARG A 114 -15.16 -3.85 22.96
CA ARG A 114 -15.70 -2.55 22.55
C ARG A 114 -15.21 -1.52 23.57
N ARG A 115 -14.13 -0.82 23.26
CA ARG A 115 -13.65 0.29 24.07
C ARG A 115 -14.81 1.28 24.22
N PRO A 116 -15.07 1.83 25.42
CA PRO A 116 -15.97 2.95 25.57
C PRO A 116 -15.56 4.01 24.54
N ARG A 117 -16.53 4.69 23.93
CA ARG A 117 -16.24 5.83 23.04
C ARG A 117 -15.65 6.94 23.91
N THR A 118 -14.35 6.86 24.19
CA THR A 118 -13.61 7.97 24.79
C THR A 118 -13.81 9.19 23.91
N ALA A 119 -13.87 10.37 24.53
CA ALA A 119 -13.81 11.64 23.82
C ALA A 119 -12.65 11.53 22.83
N ARG A 120 -12.98 11.55 21.53
CA ARG A 120 -11.97 11.35 20.49
C ARG A 120 -11.09 12.59 20.56
N GLY A 121 -9.81 12.39 20.87
CA GLY A 121 -8.82 13.47 20.86
C GLY A 121 -8.82 14.21 19.52
N ASP A 122 -8.16 15.37 19.51
CA ASP A 122 -8.03 16.17 18.31
C ASP A 122 -7.49 15.34 17.14
N ILE A 123 -8.14 15.45 15.99
CA ILE A 123 -7.74 14.74 14.77
C ILE A 123 -6.89 15.60 13.84
N LEU A 124 -6.81 16.91 14.10
CA LEU A 124 -6.01 17.84 13.31
C LEU A 124 -4.59 17.93 13.84
N THR A 125 -3.95 16.78 13.95
CA THR A 125 -2.59 16.61 14.47
C THR A 125 -1.75 15.79 13.50
N LEU A 126 -0.43 15.79 13.71
CA LEU A 126 0.44 14.79 13.09
C LEU A 126 0.12 13.43 13.71
N ARG A 127 -0.11 12.43 12.85
CA ARG A 127 -0.49 11.07 13.27
C ARG A 127 0.53 10.05 12.81
N SER A 128 0.57 8.90 13.46
CA SER A 128 1.37 7.76 13.01
C SER A 128 0.53 6.74 12.21
N PRO A 129 1.16 5.92 11.36
CA PRO A 129 0.46 4.84 10.65
C PRO A 129 -0.31 3.87 11.57
N ASP A 130 0.17 3.65 12.79
CA ASP A 130 -0.43 2.72 13.75
C ASP A 130 -1.75 3.20 14.35
N GLU A 131 -2.00 4.52 14.29
CA GLU A 131 -3.26 5.11 14.73
C GLU A 131 -4.36 5.09 13.66
N GLY A 132 -4.02 4.65 12.44
CA GLY A 132 -4.92 4.53 11.31
C GLY A 132 -5.29 5.86 10.66
N ARG A 133 -5.60 5.81 9.37
CA ARG A 133 -5.95 7.00 8.57
C ARG A 133 -7.29 7.58 9.01
N VAL A 134 -7.36 8.91 9.19
CA VAL A 134 -8.63 9.63 9.35
C VAL A 134 -9.32 9.73 8.00
N HIS A 135 -10.60 9.34 7.93
CA HIS A 135 -11.39 9.53 6.71
C HIS A 135 -11.55 11.02 6.36
N GLY A 136 -11.41 11.36 5.08
CA GLY A 136 -11.47 12.75 4.61
C GLY A 136 -12.77 13.47 5.01
N VAL A 137 -13.91 12.77 5.01
CA VAL A 137 -15.20 13.31 5.48
C VAL A 137 -15.12 13.78 6.95
N ARG A 138 -14.37 13.06 7.80
CA ARG A 138 -14.18 13.44 9.20
C ARG A 138 -13.25 14.63 9.35
N LEU A 139 -12.19 14.70 8.54
CA LEU A 139 -11.29 15.86 8.49
C LEU A 139 -12.04 17.12 8.02
N ARG A 140 -12.80 17.05 6.92
CA ARG A 140 -13.62 18.18 6.43
C ARG A 140 -14.56 18.71 7.50
N ARG A 141 -15.28 17.84 8.20
CA ARG A 141 -16.17 18.24 9.30
C ARG A 141 -15.44 19.00 10.41
N GLU A 142 -14.21 18.60 10.73
CA GLU A 142 -13.40 19.27 11.74
C GLU A 142 -12.84 20.61 11.24
N LEU A 143 -12.38 20.67 10.00
CA LEU A 143 -11.93 21.91 9.36
C LEU A 143 -13.04 22.96 9.37
N VAL A 144 -14.24 22.59 8.93
CA VAL A 144 -15.42 23.49 8.93
C VAL A 144 -15.78 23.91 10.35
N ARG A 145 -15.72 22.99 11.34
CA ARG A 145 -15.95 23.34 12.75
C ARG A 145 -14.94 24.37 13.27
N ARG A 146 -13.70 24.34 12.79
CA ARG A 146 -12.65 25.31 13.13
C ARG A 146 -12.69 26.60 12.31
N GLY A 147 -13.73 26.80 11.51
CA GLY A 147 -13.93 28.03 10.74
C GLY A 147 -13.24 28.03 9.37
N VAL A 148 -12.71 26.90 8.90
CA VAL A 148 -12.26 26.80 7.50
C VAL A 148 -13.50 26.92 6.60
N PRO A 149 -13.51 27.86 5.64
CA PRO A 149 -14.65 28.02 4.74
C PRO A 149 -14.96 26.73 3.98
N ASP A 150 -16.23 26.32 3.95
CA ASP A 150 -16.70 25.15 3.19
C ASP A 150 -16.87 25.49 1.70
N ARG A 151 -15.77 25.95 1.08
CA ARG A 151 -15.65 26.27 -0.35
C ARG A 151 -14.28 25.82 -0.85
N CYS A 152 -14.12 25.69 -2.17
CA CYS A 152 -12.82 25.37 -2.74
C CYS A 152 -11.79 26.46 -2.41
N ALA A 153 -10.65 26.07 -1.81
CA ALA A 153 -9.58 26.99 -1.45
C ALA A 153 -8.84 27.58 -2.66
N LEU A 154 -9.00 27.00 -3.86
CA LEU A 154 -8.36 27.49 -5.09
C LEU A 154 -9.31 28.36 -5.93
N CYS A 155 -10.47 27.84 -6.31
CA CYS A 155 -11.40 28.58 -7.18
C CYS A 155 -12.55 29.26 -6.44
N GLY A 156 -12.70 29.05 -5.13
CA GLY A 156 -13.84 29.56 -4.35
C GLY A 156 -15.18 28.86 -4.60
N GLY A 157 -15.24 27.91 -5.56
CA GLY A 157 -16.48 27.24 -5.96
C GLY A 157 -17.15 26.46 -4.83
N ILE A 158 -18.48 26.57 -4.79
CA ILE A 158 -19.39 25.88 -3.85
C ILE A 158 -20.45 25.03 -4.58
N ASP A 159 -20.68 25.31 -5.85
CA ASP A 159 -21.59 24.57 -6.73
C ASP A 159 -20.91 24.21 -8.05
N TRP A 160 -21.52 23.29 -8.77
CA TRP A 160 -21.19 22.92 -10.13
C TRP A 160 -22.45 22.43 -10.85
N ASN A 161 -22.76 23.05 -11.98
CA ASN A 161 -23.98 22.77 -12.75
C ASN A 161 -25.27 22.91 -11.91
N GLY A 162 -25.31 23.92 -11.02
CA GLY A 162 -26.45 24.19 -10.15
C GLY A 162 -26.55 23.31 -8.90
N GLU A 163 -25.65 22.32 -8.73
CA GLU A 163 -25.64 21.40 -7.60
C GLU A 163 -24.44 21.65 -6.68
N PRO A 164 -24.57 21.49 -5.34
CA PRO A 164 -23.44 21.63 -4.42
C PRO A 164 -22.27 20.71 -4.77
N ILE A 165 -21.07 21.28 -4.97
CA ILE A 165 -19.90 20.49 -5.35
C ILE A 165 -19.28 19.81 -4.12
N PRO A 166 -19.01 18.49 -4.14
CA PRO A 166 -18.41 17.83 -3.00
C PRO A 166 -16.94 18.27 -2.84
N LEU A 167 -16.62 18.92 -1.72
CA LEU A 167 -15.24 19.24 -1.39
C LEU A 167 -14.49 18.04 -0.83
N GLU A 168 -13.27 17.86 -1.33
CA GLU A 168 -12.29 16.85 -0.93
C GLU A 168 -11.22 17.51 -0.05
N VAL A 169 -10.68 16.75 0.91
CA VAL A 169 -9.55 17.20 1.72
C VAL A 169 -8.26 16.89 0.98
N ASP A 170 -7.47 17.92 0.71
CA ASP A 170 -6.12 17.82 0.15
C ASP A 170 -5.07 18.08 1.25
N HIS A 171 -4.02 17.27 1.23
CA HIS A 171 -2.82 17.44 2.05
C HIS A 171 -1.79 18.16 1.19
N ILE A 172 -1.45 19.40 1.54
CA ILE A 172 -0.61 20.29 0.73
C ILE A 172 0.74 19.64 0.42
N ASP A 173 1.35 18.98 1.40
CA ASP A 173 2.63 18.28 1.25
C ASP A 173 2.50 16.88 0.60
N GLY A 174 1.28 16.33 0.52
CA GLY A 174 0.95 14.97 0.07
C GLY A 174 1.09 13.88 1.14
N ASN A 175 1.44 14.25 2.37
CA ASN A 175 1.59 13.33 3.50
C ASN A 175 0.25 13.13 4.22
N TRP A 176 -0.38 11.98 3.99
CA TRP A 176 -1.69 11.65 4.58
C TRP A 176 -1.71 11.53 6.11
N TRP A 177 -0.55 11.56 6.76
CA TRP A 177 -0.40 11.47 8.21
C TRP A 177 -0.39 12.83 8.89
N ASP A 178 -0.06 13.88 8.15
CA ASP A 178 0.00 15.24 8.68
C ASP A 178 -1.35 15.93 8.54
N ASN A 179 -2.22 15.75 9.54
CA ASN A 179 -3.55 16.36 9.54
C ASN A 179 -3.58 17.73 10.23
N ARG A 180 -2.42 18.33 10.50
CA ARG A 180 -2.37 19.67 11.11
C ARG A 180 -3.08 20.67 10.21
N LEU A 181 -3.74 21.64 10.83
CA LEU A 181 -4.64 22.58 10.15
C LEU A 181 -3.94 23.28 8.98
N GLU A 182 -2.69 23.69 9.18
CA GLU A 182 -1.83 24.36 8.20
C GLU A 182 -1.49 23.51 6.96
N ASN A 183 -1.59 22.18 7.04
CA ASN A 183 -1.29 21.28 5.93
C ASN A 183 -2.54 20.83 5.16
N LEU A 184 -3.75 21.23 5.60
CA LEU A 184 -5.00 20.78 5.00
C LEU A 184 -5.72 21.92 4.28
N ARG A 185 -6.32 21.60 3.14
CA ARG A 185 -7.25 22.50 2.43
C ARG A 185 -8.42 21.74 1.83
N LEU A 186 -9.54 22.43 1.66
CA LEU A 186 -10.71 21.90 0.96
C LEU A 186 -10.65 22.28 -0.51
N LEU A 187 -10.70 21.30 -1.41
CA LEU A 187 -10.69 21.51 -2.86
C LEU A 187 -11.91 20.87 -3.50
N CYS A 188 -12.45 21.49 -4.54
CA CYS A 188 -13.39 20.81 -5.41
C CYS A 188 -12.65 19.74 -6.26
N PRO A 189 -13.34 18.72 -6.80
CA PRO A 189 -12.69 17.63 -7.52
C PRO A 189 -11.91 18.09 -8.75
N ASN A 190 -12.37 19.15 -9.43
CA ASN A 190 -11.69 19.74 -10.58
C ASN A 190 -10.34 20.36 -10.19
N CYS A 191 -10.33 21.21 -9.15
CA CYS A 191 -9.11 21.82 -8.64
C CYS A 191 -8.18 20.81 -7.98
N HIS A 192 -8.71 19.79 -7.30
CA HIS A 192 -7.89 18.75 -6.69
C HIS A 192 -7.17 17.92 -7.75
N ALA A 193 -7.84 17.58 -8.87
CA ALA A 193 -7.28 16.78 -9.96
C ALA A 193 -6.00 17.35 -10.59
N VAL A 194 -5.81 18.67 -10.52
CA VAL A 194 -4.64 19.35 -11.09
C VAL A 194 -3.47 19.49 -10.11
N THR A 195 -3.66 19.17 -8.83
CA THR A 195 -2.58 19.22 -7.83
C THR A 195 -1.50 18.16 -8.07
N ASP A 196 -0.26 18.44 -7.66
CA ASP A 196 0.85 17.48 -7.71
C ASP A 196 0.66 16.29 -6.77
N THR A 197 -0.18 16.44 -5.75
CA THR A 197 -0.49 15.43 -4.72
C THR A 197 -1.68 14.55 -5.10
N TYR A 198 -2.43 14.90 -6.15
CA TYR A 198 -3.68 14.24 -6.53
C TYR A 198 -3.54 12.72 -6.63
N ARG A 199 -4.38 12.00 -5.87
CA ARG A 199 -4.40 10.53 -5.81
C ARG A 199 -3.02 9.88 -5.62
N GLY A 200 -2.10 10.58 -4.94
CA GLY A 200 -0.75 10.08 -4.70
C GLY A 200 0.19 10.22 -5.88
N ARG A 201 -0.08 11.13 -6.83
CA ARG A 201 0.80 11.43 -7.99
C ARG A 201 2.26 11.72 -7.57
N LYS A 202 2.48 12.35 -6.42
CA LYS A 202 3.81 12.60 -5.83
C LYS A 202 4.52 11.34 -5.30
N ARG A 203 3.83 10.19 -5.13
CA ARG A 203 4.42 8.93 -4.64
C ARG A 203 5.12 8.17 -5.77
N GLY A 204 6.33 8.63 -6.11
CA GLY A 204 7.20 7.96 -7.09
C GLY A 204 8.46 8.71 -7.50
N ARG A 205 8.81 9.82 -6.82
CA ARG A 205 10.03 10.62 -7.07
C ARG A 205 11.11 10.44 -6.00
N ALA A 206 11.11 9.30 -5.31
CA ALA A 206 12.18 8.91 -4.39
C ALA A 206 12.75 7.56 -4.84
#